data_AF-A0A2M8P012-F1
#
_entry.id   AF-A0A2M8P012-F1
#
_cell.length_a   1.000
_cell.length_b   1.000
_cell.length_c   1.000
_cell.angle_alpha   90.00
_cell.angle_beta   90.00
_cell.angle_gamma   90.00
#
_symmetry.space_group_name_H-M   'P 1'
#
loop_
_entity.id
_entity.type
_entity.pdbx_description
1 polymer ?
#
loop_
_entity_poly.entity_id
_entity_poly.type
_entity_poly.pdbx_seq_one_letter_code
_entity_poly.pdbx_strand_id
1 'polypeptide(L)'
;RSIADFHLGGRQDQLAQVQQTLSGLYRVETPTDILSAQAAQVFNTINQLQDIAEQNYTPQYGAQYPESEFGYGLRQIAQLIKADIGLEVACVDSGGWDTHDGQGSVDGEMAYLLDDFAQGLAAFYADIQDHIHRVTVVTMSEFGRTASENASAGTDHGRASVMFVMGGGATGGVYADWRGLTDDVMDEGDLAVTTDYRDILAELLIKRVKNTAIDQIFPNHHVNLHDLFVE
;
A
#
# COMPACT_ATOMS: atom_id res chain seq x y z
N ARG A 1 6.70 -8.25 0.11
CA ARG A 1 6.90 -9.72 0.30
C ARG A 1 5.75 -10.45 -0.40
N SER A 2 6.03 -11.54 -1.10
CA SER A 2 5.04 -12.29 -1.88
C SER A 2 4.12 -13.11 -0.96
N ILE A 3 2.87 -13.36 -1.36
CA ILE A 3 1.97 -14.28 -0.63
C ILE A 3 2.57 -15.69 -0.53
N ALA A 4 3.37 -16.09 -1.53
CA ALA A 4 4.08 -17.36 -1.55
C ALA A 4 5.16 -17.47 -0.45
N ASP A 5 5.60 -16.33 0.10
CA ASP A 5 6.60 -16.29 1.18
C ASP A 5 5.95 -16.48 2.57
N PHE A 6 4.62 -16.44 2.67
CA PHE A 6 3.88 -16.62 3.92
C PHE A 6 3.63 -18.11 4.20
N HIS A 7 4.70 -18.80 4.58
CA HIS A 7 4.64 -20.18 5.05
C HIS A 7 5.45 -20.35 6.33
N LEU A 8 5.16 -21.42 7.09
CA LEU A 8 6.06 -21.83 8.16
C LEU A 8 7.38 -22.29 7.54
N GLY A 9 8.49 -21.70 7.99
CA GLY A 9 9.83 -22.11 7.55
C GLY A 9 10.21 -23.48 8.12
N GLY A 10 10.81 -24.35 7.30
CA GLY A 10 11.24 -25.68 7.72
C GLY A 10 11.35 -26.66 6.55
N ARG A 11 11.86 -27.87 6.81
CA ARG A 11 11.85 -28.93 5.79
C ARG A 11 10.40 -29.39 5.55
N GLN A 12 10.01 -29.53 4.28
CA GLN A 12 8.64 -29.89 3.88
C GLN A 12 8.10 -31.15 4.57
N ASP A 13 8.95 -32.14 4.82
CA ASP A 13 8.64 -33.39 5.52
C ASP A 13 8.35 -33.20 7.02
N GLN A 14 8.69 -32.05 7.58
CA GLN A 14 8.54 -31.74 9.01
C GLN A 14 7.49 -30.64 9.27
N LEU A 15 6.99 -29.93 8.26
CA LEU A 15 6.05 -28.83 8.43
C LEU A 15 4.75 -29.26 9.12
N ALA A 16 4.17 -30.39 8.70
CA ALA A 16 2.98 -30.95 9.34
C ALA A 16 3.24 -31.30 10.82
N GLN A 17 4.44 -31.80 11.14
CA GLN A 17 4.81 -32.15 12.50
C GLN A 17 5.11 -30.93 13.37
N VAL A 18 5.70 -29.87 12.80
CA VAL A 18 5.92 -28.57 13.45
C VAL A 18 4.58 -27.88 13.71
N GLN A 19 3.66 -27.87 12.74
CA GLN A 19 2.29 -27.37 12.92
C GLN A 19 1.55 -28.14 14.01
N GLN A 20 1.60 -29.48 14.01
CA GLN A 20 0.97 -30.30 15.05
C GLN A 20 1.60 -30.09 16.42
N THR A 21 2.93 -29.93 16.49
CA THR A 21 3.64 -29.69 17.75
C THR A 21 3.32 -28.32 18.32
N LEU A 22 3.35 -27.26 17.49
CA LEU A 22 2.96 -25.91 17.90
C LEU A 22 1.47 -25.87 18.31
N SER A 23 0.59 -26.45 17.50
CA SER A 23 -0.84 -26.57 17.85
C SER A 23 -1.07 -27.37 19.13
N GLY A 24 -0.22 -28.37 19.40
CA GLY A 24 -0.21 -29.14 20.63
C GLY A 24 0.28 -28.33 21.84
N LEU A 25 1.35 -27.55 21.68
CA LEU A 25 1.90 -26.68 22.74
C LEU A 25 0.89 -25.61 23.17
N TYR A 26 0.16 -25.01 22.22
CA TYR A 26 -0.90 -24.04 22.52
C TYR A 26 -2.22 -24.66 23.02
N ARG A 27 -2.36 -25.99 22.99
CA ARG A 27 -3.54 -26.71 23.50
C ARG A 27 -3.43 -27.13 24.96
N VAL A 28 -2.26 -27.03 25.60
CA VAL A 28 -2.05 -27.53 26.97
C VAL A 28 -2.47 -26.47 27.99
N GLU A 29 -3.65 -26.73 28.56
CA GLU A 29 -4.12 -26.39 29.91
C GLU A 29 -4.62 -24.95 30.21
N THR A 30 -5.69 -24.50 29.53
CA THR A 30 -6.99 -24.15 30.17
C THR A 30 -8.01 -23.61 29.14
N PRO A 31 -9.33 -23.75 29.36
CA PRO A 31 -10.38 -23.40 28.38
C PRO A 31 -10.58 -21.90 28.08
N THR A 32 -9.69 -21.03 28.55
CA THR A 32 -9.84 -19.56 28.51
C THR A 32 -8.60 -18.83 28.01
N ASP A 33 -7.62 -19.53 27.41
CA ASP A 33 -6.37 -18.88 27.04
C ASP A 33 -6.47 -18.22 25.65
N ILE A 34 -6.63 -16.90 25.65
CA ILE A 34 -6.70 -16.03 24.45
C ILE A 34 -5.53 -16.31 23.50
N LEU A 35 -4.37 -16.69 24.05
CA LEU A 35 -3.17 -17.04 23.28
C LEU A 35 -3.39 -18.26 22.38
N SER A 36 -4.13 -19.28 22.84
CA SER A 36 -4.42 -20.49 22.05
C SER A 36 -5.35 -20.21 20.87
N ALA A 37 -6.36 -19.35 21.07
CA ALA A 37 -7.28 -18.93 20.03
C ALA A 37 -6.58 -18.05 18.98
N GLN A 38 -5.73 -17.12 19.42
CA GLN A 38 -4.92 -16.29 18.53
C GLN A 38 -3.94 -17.13 17.71
N ALA A 39 -3.25 -18.09 18.33
CA ALA A 39 -2.35 -18.99 17.63
C ALA A 39 -3.10 -19.83 16.56
N ALA A 40 -4.27 -20.37 16.90
CA ALA A 40 -5.10 -21.11 15.95
C ALA A 40 -5.55 -20.24 14.77
N GLN A 41 -5.91 -18.99 15.02
CA GLN A 41 -6.29 -18.03 13.97
C GLN A 41 -5.12 -17.72 13.04
N VAL A 42 -3.90 -17.56 13.57
CA VAL A 42 -2.69 -17.37 12.76
C VAL A 42 -2.43 -18.58 11.86
N PHE A 43 -2.50 -19.80 12.41
CA PHE A 43 -2.30 -21.02 11.59
C PHE A 43 -3.35 -21.18 10.50
N ASN A 44 -4.62 -20.90 10.82
CA ASN A 44 -5.69 -20.94 9.83
C ASN A 44 -5.45 -19.92 8.70
N THR A 45 -5.00 -18.72 9.05
CA THR A 45 -4.68 -17.66 8.06
C THR A 45 -3.52 -18.08 7.17
N ILE A 46 -2.44 -18.64 7.73
CA ILE A 46 -1.30 -19.14 6.94
C ILE A 46 -1.75 -20.23 5.95
N ASN A 47 -2.56 -21.18 6.40
CA ASN A 47 -3.06 -22.25 5.53
C ASN A 47 -3.95 -21.69 4.40
N GLN A 48 -4.84 -20.73 4.71
CA GLN A 48 -5.64 -20.06 3.69
C GLN A 48 -4.79 -19.32 2.66
N LEU A 49 -3.74 -18.61 3.10
CA LEU A 49 -2.82 -17.91 2.20
C LEU A 49 -2.06 -18.89 1.29
N GLN A 50 -1.67 -20.06 1.80
CA GLN A 50 -1.05 -21.12 1.00
C GLN A 50 -2.02 -21.66 -0.05
N ASP A 51 -3.25 -22.01 0.35
CA ASP A 51 -4.29 -22.49 -0.56
C ASP A 51 -4.59 -21.48 -1.67
N ILE A 52 -4.54 -20.18 -1.36
CA ILE A 52 -4.70 -19.11 -2.35
C ILE A 52 -3.47 -19.02 -3.25
N ALA A 53 -2.26 -19.05 -2.69
CA ALA A 53 -1.02 -18.98 -3.48
C ALA A 53 -0.86 -20.14 -4.47
N GLU A 54 -1.41 -21.31 -4.16
CA GLU A 54 -1.41 -22.47 -5.06
C GLU A 54 -2.48 -22.39 -6.17
N GLN A 55 -3.48 -21.51 -6.04
CA GLN A 55 -4.48 -21.31 -7.08
C GLN A 55 -3.90 -20.54 -8.27
N ASN A 56 -4.19 -21.04 -9.47
CA ASN A 56 -3.91 -20.31 -10.70
C ASN A 56 -4.82 -19.08 -10.79
N TYR A 57 -4.32 -17.94 -10.32
CA TYR A 57 -5.04 -16.68 -10.37
C TYR A 57 -5.03 -16.09 -11.79
N THR A 58 -6.22 -15.94 -12.36
CA THR A 58 -6.42 -15.30 -13.66
C THR A 58 -7.07 -13.93 -13.45
N PRO A 59 -6.39 -12.82 -13.80
CA PRO A 59 -6.99 -11.49 -13.76
C PRO A 59 -8.27 -11.40 -14.60
N GLN A 60 -9.21 -10.58 -14.15
CA GLN A 60 -10.50 -10.36 -14.80
C GLN A 60 -10.49 -9.05 -15.61
N TYR A 61 -11.56 -8.83 -16.39
CA TYR A 61 -11.79 -7.59 -17.14
C TYR A 61 -10.65 -7.18 -18.09
N GLY A 62 -9.85 -8.16 -18.54
CA GLY A 62 -8.71 -7.91 -19.43
C GLY A 62 -7.52 -7.23 -18.75
N ALA A 63 -7.45 -7.22 -17.42
CA ALA A 63 -6.34 -6.67 -16.67
C ALA A 63 -5.01 -7.34 -17.06
N GLN A 64 -4.00 -6.53 -17.36
CA GLN A 64 -2.64 -6.94 -17.72
C GLN A 64 -1.66 -6.27 -16.78
N TYR A 65 -1.18 -7.00 -15.79
CA TYR A 65 -0.17 -6.48 -14.86
C TYR A 65 1.20 -6.46 -15.54
N PRO A 66 1.99 -5.37 -15.38
CA PRO A 66 3.38 -5.35 -15.78
C PRO A 66 4.19 -6.49 -15.15
N GLU A 67 5.25 -6.93 -15.85
CA GLU A 67 6.20 -7.92 -15.34
C GLU A 67 7.23 -7.29 -14.39
N SER A 68 6.75 -6.61 -13.35
CA SER A 68 7.54 -5.92 -12.33
C SER A 68 7.17 -6.36 -10.93
N GLU A 69 8.03 -6.11 -9.93
CA GLU A 69 7.71 -6.43 -8.54
C GLU A 69 6.43 -5.72 -8.06
N PHE A 70 6.22 -4.48 -8.48
CA PHE A 70 5.02 -3.70 -8.21
C PHE A 70 3.78 -4.33 -8.85
N GLY A 71 3.85 -4.67 -10.15
CA GLY A 71 2.78 -5.34 -10.88
C GLY A 71 2.40 -6.70 -10.27
N TYR A 72 3.39 -7.52 -9.91
CA TYR A 72 3.16 -8.79 -9.23
C TYR A 72 2.56 -8.61 -7.85
N GLY A 73 3.01 -7.62 -7.08
CA GLY A 73 2.45 -7.29 -5.77
C GLY A 73 0.97 -6.90 -5.85
N LEU A 74 0.62 -6.00 -6.79
CA LEU A 74 -0.76 -5.61 -7.03
C LEU A 74 -1.64 -6.80 -7.46
N ARG A 75 -1.14 -7.67 -8.34
CA ARG A 75 -1.85 -8.89 -8.75
C ARG A 75 -2.16 -9.80 -7.57
N GLN A 76 -1.23 -9.96 -6.64
CA GLN A 76 -1.43 -10.76 -5.43
C GLN A 76 -2.44 -10.10 -4.49
N ILE A 77 -2.39 -8.77 -4.32
CA ILE A 77 -3.39 -8.05 -3.52
C ILE A 77 -4.79 -8.23 -4.13
N ALA A 78 -4.93 -8.13 -5.45
CA ALA A 78 -6.21 -8.37 -6.14
C ALA A 78 -6.73 -9.79 -5.89
N GLN A 79 -5.85 -10.79 -5.92
CA GLN A 79 -6.19 -12.16 -5.58
C GLN A 79 -6.70 -12.28 -4.14
N LEU A 80 -6.03 -11.67 -3.16
CA LEU A 80 -6.45 -11.69 -1.76
C LEU A 80 -7.79 -10.98 -1.54
N ILE A 81 -8.00 -9.84 -2.22
CA ILE A 81 -9.28 -9.11 -2.18
C ILE A 81 -10.42 -10.01 -2.66
N LYS A 82 -10.23 -10.71 -3.77
CA LYS A 82 -11.25 -11.59 -4.37
C LYS A 82 -11.45 -12.89 -3.59
N ALA A 83 -10.44 -13.34 -2.87
CA ALA A 83 -10.54 -14.49 -1.98
C ALA A 83 -11.31 -14.19 -0.67
N ASP A 84 -11.58 -12.91 -0.38
CA ASP A 84 -12.39 -12.44 0.75
C ASP A 84 -11.92 -12.98 2.12
N ILE A 85 -10.61 -13.01 2.33
CA ILE A 85 -9.99 -13.54 3.57
C ILE A 85 -10.03 -12.58 4.76
N GLY A 86 -10.79 -11.49 4.67
CA GLY A 86 -10.77 -10.42 5.68
C GLY A 86 -9.56 -9.50 5.60
N LEU A 87 -9.04 -9.23 4.39
CA LEU A 87 -7.98 -8.25 4.16
C LEU A 87 -8.49 -6.84 4.47
N GLU A 88 -7.93 -6.21 5.51
CA GLU A 88 -8.24 -4.81 5.88
C GLU A 88 -7.26 -3.80 5.28
N VAL A 89 -5.95 -4.12 5.31
CA VAL A 89 -4.87 -3.25 4.81
C VAL A 89 -3.83 -4.11 4.11
N ALA A 90 -3.36 -3.64 2.94
CA ALA A 90 -2.23 -4.20 2.21
C ALA A 90 -1.31 -3.06 1.75
N CYS A 91 0.00 -3.33 1.76
CA CYS A 91 1.02 -2.42 1.25
C CYS A 91 1.81 -3.12 0.14
N VAL A 92 2.12 -2.37 -0.92
CA VAL A 92 3.02 -2.78 -1.99
C VAL A 92 3.99 -1.64 -2.25
N ASP A 93 5.27 -1.97 -2.34
CA ASP A 93 6.31 -1.00 -2.60
C ASP A 93 6.55 -0.89 -4.12
N SER A 94 6.79 0.32 -4.60
CA SER A 94 7.32 0.60 -5.93
C SER A 94 8.69 1.24 -5.74
N GLY A 95 9.75 0.55 -6.14
CA GLY A 95 11.13 0.99 -5.96
C GLY A 95 11.71 1.69 -7.19
N GLY A 96 12.91 2.27 -7.05
CA GLY A 96 13.67 2.89 -8.15
C GLY A 96 13.54 4.43 -8.26
N TRP A 97 12.76 5.07 -7.39
CA TRP A 97 12.42 6.49 -7.53
C TRP A 97 13.50 7.48 -7.09
N ASP A 98 14.57 7.03 -6.41
CA ASP A 98 15.65 7.92 -5.93
C ASP A 98 16.68 8.25 -7.03
N THR A 99 16.16 8.84 -8.10
CA THR A 99 16.97 9.36 -9.20
C THR A 99 17.44 10.78 -8.87
N HIS A 100 18.64 11.14 -9.33
CA HIS A 100 19.27 12.45 -9.07
C HIS A 100 19.71 13.18 -10.34
N ASP A 101 19.51 12.54 -11.50
CA ASP A 101 19.78 13.06 -12.84
C ASP A 101 18.81 12.40 -13.85
N GLY A 102 18.76 12.93 -15.08
CA GLY A 102 18.04 12.26 -16.18
C GLY A 102 16.51 12.19 -16.04
N GLN A 103 15.89 12.99 -15.17
CA GLN A 103 14.46 12.91 -14.86
C GLN A 103 13.52 13.57 -15.88
N GLY A 104 14.05 14.45 -16.74
CA GLY A 104 13.26 15.27 -17.67
C GLY A 104 12.98 14.65 -19.04
N SER A 105 13.42 13.41 -19.30
CA SER A 105 13.24 12.74 -20.59
C SER A 105 11.93 11.96 -20.67
N VAL A 106 11.40 11.81 -21.88
CA VAL A 106 10.23 10.94 -22.19
C VAL A 106 10.58 9.45 -22.26
N ASP A 107 11.88 9.15 -22.21
CA ASP A 107 12.46 7.81 -22.17
C ASP A 107 13.37 7.70 -20.93
N GLY A 108 13.80 6.50 -20.56
CA GLY A 108 14.74 6.27 -19.45
C GLY A 108 14.07 5.79 -18.16
N GLU A 109 14.80 5.81 -17.05
CA GLU A 109 14.39 5.18 -15.79
C GLU A 109 13.11 5.81 -15.21
N MET A 110 13.06 7.13 -15.07
CA MET A 110 11.85 7.82 -14.56
C MET A 110 10.62 7.54 -15.44
N ALA A 111 10.78 7.58 -16.77
CA ALA A 111 9.69 7.31 -17.71
C ALA A 111 9.20 5.85 -17.58
N TYR A 112 10.11 4.89 -17.46
CA TYR A 112 9.79 3.49 -17.23
C TYR A 112 9.04 3.27 -15.89
N LEU A 113 9.50 3.91 -14.81
CA LEU A 113 8.87 3.81 -13.50
C LEU A 113 7.45 4.41 -13.48
N LEU A 114 7.27 5.56 -14.14
CA LEU A 114 5.95 6.18 -14.29
C LEU A 114 4.99 5.31 -15.12
N ASP A 115 5.48 4.68 -16.18
CA ASP A 115 4.71 3.76 -17.02
C ASP A 115 4.32 2.49 -16.27
N ASP A 116 5.27 1.85 -15.56
CA ASP A 116 5.02 0.68 -14.71
C ASP A 116 3.99 0.99 -13.61
N PHE A 117 4.15 2.13 -12.94
CA PHE A 117 3.22 2.60 -11.91
C PHE A 117 1.80 2.81 -12.46
N ALA A 118 1.69 3.52 -13.59
CA ALA A 118 0.40 3.80 -14.23
C ALA A 118 -0.29 2.53 -14.73
N GLN A 119 0.45 1.64 -15.42
CA GLN A 119 -0.08 0.37 -15.92
C GLN A 119 -0.46 -0.57 -14.77
N GLY A 120 0.36 -0.65 -13.72
CA GLY A 120 0.06 -1.44 -12.53
C GLY A 120 -1.25 -1.03 -11.87
N LEU A 121 -1.43 0.27 -11.59
CA LEU A 121 -2.67 0.79 -11.01
C LEU A 121 -3.89 0.60 -11.92
N ALA A 122 -3.74 0.81 -13.23
CA ALA A 122 -4.81 0.59 -14.21
C ALA A 122 -5.22 -0.89 -14.27
N ALA A 123 -4.25 -1.81 -14.30
CA ALA A 123 -4.50 -3.24 -14.28
C ALA A 123 -5.19 -3.67 -12.98
N PHE A 124 -4.72 -3.18 -11.83
CA PHE A 124 -5.33 -3.44 -10.54
C PHE A 124 -6.79 -3.00 -10.51
N TYR A 125 -7.06 -1.74 -10.88
CA TYR A 125 -8.41 -1.19 -10.92
C TYR A 125 -9.35 -2.01 -11.83
N ALA A 126 -8.89 -2.37 -13.02
CA ALA A 126 -9.66 -3.22 -13.93
C ALA A 126 -9.93 -4.60 -13.32
N ASP A 127 -8.92 -5.23 -12.73
CA ASP A 127 -9.01 -6.58 -12.18
C ASP A 127 -10.01 -6.66 -11.03
N ILE A 128 -10.04 -5.66 -10.14
CA ILE A 128 -10.90 -5.64 -8.95
C ILE A 128 -12.21 -4.87 -9.17
N GLN A 129 -12.65 -4.62 -10.40
CA GLN A 129 -13.81 -3.75 -10.70
C GLN A 129 -15.06 -4.08 -9.87
N ASP A 130 -15.39 -5.35 -9.67
CA ASP A 130 -16.57 -5.75 -8.87
C ASP A 130 -16.42 -5.43 -7.36
N HIS A 131 -15.19 -5.28 -6.90
CA HIS A 131 -14.81 -5.08 -5.51
C HIS A 131 -14.35 -3.64 -5.22
N ILE A 132 -14.16 -2.82 -6.26
CA ILE A 132 -13.54 -1.49 -6.13
C ILE A 132 -14.31 -0.58 -5.16
N HIS A 133 -15.62 -0.75 -5.04
CA HIS A 133 -16.48 0.04 -4.14
C HIS A 133 -16.10 -0.09 -2.65
N ARG A 134 -15.44 -1.18 -2.25
CA ARG A 134 -14.95 -1.42 -0.88
C ARG A 134 -13.43 -1.28 -0.74
N VAL A 135 -12.73 -0.85 -1.79
CA VAL A 135 -11.27 -0.72 -1.81
C VAL A 135 -10.87 0.73 -2.07
N THR A 136 -10.04 1.29 -1.21
CA THR A 136 -9.46 2.63 -1.40
C THR A 136 -7.94 2.47 -1.49
N VAL A 137 -7.38 2.86 -2.63
CA VAL A 137 -5.93 2.90 -2.88
C VAL A 137 -5.44 4.31 -2.58
N VAL A 138 -4.36 4.40 -1.82
CA VAL A 138 -3.63 5.64 -1.56
C VAL A 138 -2.15 5.38 -1.81
N THR A 139 -1.50 6.27 -2.56
CA THR A 139 -0.05 6.22 -2.78
C THR A 139 0.64 7.28 -1.95
N MET A 140 1.84 6.98 -1.47
CA MET A 140 2.69 7.91 -0.75
C MET A 140 4.14 7.68 -1.13
N SER A 141 4.96 8.70 -0.94
CA SER A 141 6.41 8.63 -1.09
C SER A 141 7.07 9.11 0.20
N GLU A 142 8.25 8.59 0.50
CA GLU A 142 9.05 9.00 1.66
C GLU A 142 9.63 10.41 1.50
N PHE A 143 9.78 10.87 0.26
CA PHE A 143 10.33 12.16 -0.09
C PHE A 143 9.70 12.75 -1.36
N GLY A 144 9.87 14.06 -1.51
CA GLY A 144 9.68 14.80 -2.75
C GLY A 144 10.98 14.98 -3.52
N ARG A 145 10.93 15.83 -4.54
CA ARG A 145 12.10 16.36 -5.26
C ARG A 145 12.14 17.88 -5.15
N THR A 146 13.35 18.45 -5.16
CA THR A 146 13.52 19.91 -5.21
C THR A 146 12.90 20.47 -6.49
N ALA A 147 12.29 21.66 -6.42
CA ALA A 147 11.80 22.35 -7.62
C ALA A 147 12.96 22.91 -8.47
N SER A 148 14.06 23.26 -7.80
CA SER A 148 15.29 23.75 -8.43
C SER A 148 16.17 22.60 -8.91
N GLU A 149 16.84 22.83 -10.03
CA GLU A 149 17.83 21.92 -10.60
C GLU A 149 19.12 21.91 -9.75
N ASN A 150 19.70 20.72 -9.54
CA ASN A 150 20.99 20.54 -8.86
C ASN A 150 22.17 20.67 -9.85
N ALA A 151 23.40 20.58 -9.34
CA ALA A 151 24.61 20.75 -10.17
C ALA A 151 24.80 19.66 -11.25
N SER A 152 24.03 18.57 -11.19
CA SER A 152 24.07 17.44 -12.12
C SER A 152 22.98 17.52 -13.21
N ALA A 153 22.28 18.66 -13.34
CA ALA A 153 21.11 18.81 -14.20
C ALA A 153 19.95 17.85 -13.84
N GLY A 154 19.83 17.51 -12.56
CA GLY A 154 18.71 16.75 -12.00
C GLY A 154 18.13 17.43 -10.77
N THR A 155 17.63 16.67 -9.80
CA THR A 155 17.04 17.22 -8.56
C THR A 155 17.56 16.52 -7.31
N ASP A 156 17.49 17.21 -6.17
CA ASP A 156 17.80 16.65 -4.87
C ASP A 156 16.52 16.23 -4.15
N HIS A 157 16.67 15.69 -2.93
CA HIS A 157 15.54 15.30 -2.09
C HIS A 157 14.79 16.56 -1.63
N GLY A 158 13.46 16.56 -1.80
CA GLY A 158 12.58 17.63 -1.35
C GLY A 158 11.53 17.13 -0.36
N ARG A 159 10.77 18.06 0.23
CA ARG A 159 9.76 17.75 1.27
C ARG A 159 8.38 17.41 0.74
N ALA A 160 7.88 18.18 -0.23
CA ALA A 160 6.51 18.02 -0.74
C ALA A 160 6.42 16.96 -1.85
N SER A 161 5.30 16.26 -1.89
CA SER A 161 5.03 15.19 -2.85
C SER A 161 3.56 15.21 -3.30
N VAL A 162 3.19 14.26 -4.16
CA VAL A 162 1.82 14.03 -4.60
C VAL A 162 1.35 12.66 -4.10
N MET A 163 0.13 12.62 -3.57
CA MET A 163 -0.55 11.37 -3.24
C MET A 163 -1.66 11.11 -4.25
N PHE A 164 -1.66 9.93 -4.88
CA PHE A 164 -2.74 9.50 -5.74
C PHE A 164 -3.73 8.69 -4.91
N VAL A 165 -5.02 8.96 -5.12
CA VAL A 165 -6.12 8.25 -4.46
C VAL A 165 -7.04 7.68 -5.52
N MET A 166 -7.39 6.41 -5.40
CA MET A 166 -8.22 5.69 -6.38
C MET A 166 -9.15 4.70 -5.69
N GLY A 167 -10.35 4.51 -6.26
CA GLY A 167 -11.27 3.46 -5.86
C GLY A 167 -12.46 3.96 -5.04
N GLY A 168 -13.10 3.03 -4.33
CA GLY A 168 -14.32 3.27 -3.57
C GLY A 168 -14.12 4.30 -2.47
N GLY A 169 -15.10 5.20 -2.33
CA GLY A 169 -15.11 6.20 -1.28
C GLY A 169 -14.24 7.42 -1.52
N ALA A 170 -13.43 7.49 -2.58
CA ALA A 170 -12.71 8.72 -2.91
C ALA A 170 -13.67 9.76 -3.49
N THR A 171 -13.65 11.00 -2.97
CA THR A 171 -14.45 12.12 -3.49
C THR A 171 -14.03 12.51 -4.91
N GLY A 172 -12.75 12.29 -5.25
CA GLY A 172 -12.16 12.62 -6.55
C GLY A 172 -11.83 14.11 -6.71
N GLY A 173 -11.12 14.43 -7.79
CA GLY A 173 -10.64 15.78 -8.07
C GLY A 173 -9.18 16.01 -7.67
N VAL A 174 -8.75 17.27 -7.75
CA VAL A 174 -7.42 17.71 -7.32
C VAL A 174 -7.57 18.51 -6.03
N TYR A 175 -7.00 17.99 -4.95
CA TYR A 175 -6.92 18.70 -3.68
C TYR A 175 -5.52 19.28 -3.52
N ALA A 176 -5.42 20.61 -3.52
CA ALA A 176 -4.14 21.31 -3.36
C ALA A 176 -4.36 22.74 -2.85
N ASP A 177 -3.51 23.16 -1.91
CA ASP A 177 -3.22 24.58 -1.66
C ASP A 177 -1.93 24.92 -2.43
N TRP A 178 -2.08 25.26 -3.71
CA TRP A 178 -0.96 25.58 -4.60
C TRP A 178 -0.58 27.05 -4.46
N ARG A 179 0.58 27.30 -3.83
CA ARG A 179 1.08 28.66 -3.57
C ARG A 179 2.04 29.20 -4.63
N GLY A 180 2.48 28.34 -5.56
CA GLY A 180 3.49 28.67 -6.57
C GLY A 180 4.89 28.22 -6.18
N LEU A 181 5.89 28.74 -6.90
CA LEU A 181 7.32 28.37 -6.80
C LEU A 181 8.23 29.59 -6.58
N THR A 182 7.70 30.68 -6.03
CA THR A 182 8.50 31.87 -5.71
C THR A 182 9.15 31.71 -4.34
N ASP A 183 10.35 32.27 -4.16
CA ASP A 183 11.14 32.09 -2.92
C ASP A 183 10.37 32.46 -1.63
N ASP A 184 9.41 33.37 -1.70
CA ASP A 184 8.60 33.82 -0.57
C ASP A 184 7.52 32.81 -0.11
N VAL A 185 7.18 31.83 -0.97
CA VAL A 185 6.20 30.77 -0.66
C VAL A 185 6.84 29.39 -0.50
N MET A 186 8.14 29.27 -0.77
CA MET A 186 8.92 28.04 -0.61
C MET A 186 9.40 27.89 0.83
N ASP A 187 9.57 26.63 1.27
CA ASP A 187 10.06 26.28 2.60
C ASP A 187 11.53 25.87 2.49
N GLU A 188 12.44 26.78 2.86
CA GLU A 188 13.89 26.57 2.77
C GLU A 188 14.39 26.14 1.36
N GLY A 189 13.70 26.61 0.31
CA GLY A 189 14.01 26.27 -1.09
C GLY A 189 13.32 25.01 -1.61
N ASP A 190 12.50 24.35 -0.78
CA ASP A 190 11.60 23.28 -1.19
C ASP A 190 10.17 23.78 -1.44
N LEU A 191 9.41 23.03 -2.22
CA LEU A 191 7.97 23.23 -2.30
C LEU A 191 7.36 23.02 -0.90
N ALA A 192 6.57 23.99 -0.44
CA ALA A 192 5.95 23.92 0.88
C ALA A 192 4.96 22.76 0.99
N VAL A 193 5.05 21.98 2.07
CA VAL A 193 4.06 20.96 2.41
C VAL A 193 2.82 21.66 2.97
N THR A 194 1.73 21.69 2.20
CA THR A 194 0.49 22.37 2.60
C THR A 194 -0.58 21.42 3.14
N THR A 195 -0.42 20.12 2.95
CA THR A 195 -1.29 19.07 3.50
C THR A 195 -0.42 17.99 4.10
N ASP A 196 -0.64 17.68 5.39
CA ASP A 196 0.07 16.59 6.06
C ASP A 196 -0.50 15.25 5.62
N TYR A 197 0.36 14.29 5.22
CA TYR A 197 -0.10 12.97 4.78
C TYR A 197 -0.90 12.24 5.87
N ARG A 198 -0.65 12.53 7.16
CA ARG A 198 -1.38 11.95 8.29
C ARG A 198 -2.84 12.38 8.31
N ASP A 199 -3.16 13.59 7.83
CA ASP A 199 -4.56 14.02 7.70
C ASP A 199 -5.32 13.14 6.71
N ILE A 200 -4.69 12.87 5.56
CA ILE A 200 -5.27 12.04 4.49
C ILE A 200 -5.48 10.61 4.99
N LEU A 201 -4.48 10.02 5.62
CA LEU A 201 -4.57 8.66 6.16
C LEU A 201 -5.55 8.57 7.33
N ALA A 202 -5.60 9.57 8.21
CA ALA A 202 -6.53 9.63 9.32
C ALA A 202 -7.98 9.67 8.83
N GLU A 203 -8.27 10.53 7.85
CA GLU A 203 -9.60 10.62 7.28
C GLU A 203 -10.01 9.31 6.61
N LEU A 204 -9.12 8.67 5.85
CA LEU A 204 -9.36 7.34 5.28
C LEU A 204 -9.69 6.31 6.36
N LEU A 205 -8.90 6.26 7.44
CA LEU A 205 -9.12 5.33 8.55
C LEU A 205 -10.48 5.55 9.22
N ILE A 206 -10.87 6.81 9.45
CA ILE A 206 -12.17 7.16 10.03
C ILE A 206 -13.30 6.77 9.08
N LYS A 207 -13.21 7.15 7.81
CA LYS A 207 -14.32 7.07 6.85
C LYS A 207 -14.47 5.70 6.23
N ARG A 208 -13.37 5.02 5.90
CA ARG A 208 -13.36 3.75 5.16
C ARG A 208 -13.16 2.55 6.06
N VAL A 209 -12.20 2.62 6.98
CA VAL A 209 -11.89 1.52 7.92
C VAL A 209 -12.76 1.58 9.18
N LYS A 210 -13.44 2.70 9.43
CA LYS A 210 -14.24 2.97 10.64
C LYS A 210 -13.42 2.86 11.94
N ASN A 211 -12.12 3.12 11.86
CA ASN A 211 -11.23 3.15 13.02
C ASN A 211 -11.04 4.59 13.49
N THR A 212 -11.64 4.94 14.63
CA THR A 212 -11.57 6.28 15.21
C THR A 212 -10.43 6.44 16.23
N ALA A 213 -9.60 5.43 16.46
CA ALA A 213 -8.49 5.48 17.41
C ALA A 213 -7.27 6.25 16.86
N ILE A 214 -7.51 7.37 16.18
CA ILE A 214 -6.49 8.07 15.41
C ILE A 214 -5.35 8.60 16.29
N ASP A 215 -5.65 9.05 17.51
CA ASP A 215 -4.63 9.51 18.46
C ASP A 215 -3.62 8.41 18.86
N GLN A 216 -3.98 7.13 18.69
CA GLN A 216 -3.08 6.00 18.91
C GLN A 216 -2.21 5.70 17.67
N ILE A 217 -2.74 5.99 16.48
CA ILE A 217 -2.08 5.72 15.19
C ILE A 217 -1.12 6.87 14.84
N PHE A 218 -1.56 8.11 15.02
CA PHE A 218 -0.80 9.34 14.79
C PHE A 218 -0.66 10.13 16.10
N PRO A 219 0.15 9.65 17.06
CA PRO A 219 0.31 10.33 18.33
C PRO A 219 0.89 11.74 18.15
N ASN A 220 0.34 12.70 18.88
CA ASN A 220 0.70 14.12 18.84
C ASN A 220 0.43 14.83 17.51
N HIS A 221 -0.43 14.26 16.65
CA HIS A 221 -0.90 14.91 15.43
C HIS A 221 -2.34 15.43 15.61
N HIS A 222 -2.58 16.70 15.32
CA HIS A 222 -3.94 17.23 15.26
C HIS A 222 -4.48 17.03 13.84
N VAL A 223 -5.40 16.08 13.67
CA VAL A 223 -5.99 15.76 12.37
C VAL A 223 -6.89 16.90 11.89
N ASN A 224 -6.65 17.35 10.66
CA ASN A 224 -7.60 18.19 9.92
C ASN A 224 -8.31 17.34 8.87
N LEU A 225 -9.65 17.33 8.87
CA LEU A 225 -10.44 16.63 7.87
C LEU A 225 -10.64 17.53 6.66
N HIS A 226 -10.48 16.95 5.47
CA HIS A 226 -10.45 17.63 4.18
C HIS A 226 -11.58 17.18 3.23
N ASP A 227 -12.48 16.29 3.69
CA ASP A 227 -13.62 15.74 2.93
C ASP A 227 -13.20 15.00 1.63
N LEU A 228 -12.04 14.35 1.69
CA LEU A 228 -11.45 13.54 0.63
C LEU A 228 -12.12 12.17 0.49
N PHE A 229 -12.78 11.69 1.55
CA PHE A 229 -13.40 10.37 1.58
C PHE A 229 -14.86 10.38 2.05
N VAL A 230 -15.69 9.59 1.37
CA VAL A 230 -17.07 9.26 1.77
C VAL A 230 -17.14 7.90 2.45
N GLU A 231 -18.22 7.69 3.20
CA GLU A 231 -18.45 6.50 4.03
C GLU A 231 -18.49 5.16 3.29
#